data_AF-A0ABD1KLU1-F1
#
_entry.id   AF-A0ABD1KLU1-F1
#
_cell.length_a   1.000
_cell.length_b   1.000
_cell.length_c   1.000
_cell.angle_alpha   90.00
_cell.angle_beta   90.00
_cell.angle_gamma   90.00
#
_symmetry.space_group_name_H-M   'P 1'
#
loop_
_entity.id
_entity.type
_entity.pdbx_description
1 polymer ?
#
loop_
_entity_poly.entity_id
_entity_poly.type
_entity_poly.pdbx_seq_one_letter_code
_entity_poly.pdbx_strand_id
1 'polypeptide(L)'
;MSEQQGAPEQMAAGKSQGGAGVTYKVALFEFENFRGKKVEFSAECKDICEKSLEKVGSAIVESGPWVAFECKAFAGEQFVLEKGEYPIWSSWSNNQSNDILLSLRPLRVDGADHKLHLFENVGFTGRKMEIMDDDVPSLWAHGFQDRVASIKSLNGTWVGYTYPGYRGRQYVFEHGEYKHWNDWGAALPQLQSVRRVRDMQWHKQGCFTASSDPAPAPQPQPQPKPNPGPAPAPAPAPAPAPAPAPAPPPPAPPAAAAGTS
;
A
#
# COMPACT_ATOMS: atom_id res chain seq x y z
N MET A 1 37.78 30.51 -36.07
CA MET A 1 37.07 29.23 -36.20
C MET A 1 35.96 29.27 -35.18
N SER A 2 34.71 29.32 -35.63
CA SER A 2 33.54 29.52 -34.76
C SER A 2 32.89 28.15 -34.55
N GLU A 3 33.02 27.61 -33.34
CA GLU A 3 32.35 26.36 -32.96
C GLU A 3 30.91 26.66 -32.53
N GLN A 4 29.95 26.18 -33.32
CA GLN A 4 28.52 26.20 -33.01
C GLN A 4 28.23 25.21 -31.88
N GLN A 5 27.72 25.71 -30.77
CA GLN A 5 27.08 24.91 -29.73
C GLN A 5 25.71 24.43 -30.22
N GLY A 6 25.57 23.11 -30.39
CA GLY A 6 24.29 22.46 -30.65
C GLY A 6 23.43 22.39 -29.37
N ALA A 7 22.19 22.85 -29.47
CA ALA A 7 21.18 22.78 -28.42
C ALA A 7 20.81 21.32 -28.07
N PRO A 8 20.40 21.01 -26.83
CA PRO A 8 19.94 19.68 -26.48
C PRO A 8 18.58 19.40 -27.13
N GLU A 9 18.54 18.34 -27.94
CA GLU A 9 17.37 17.86 -28.64
C GLU A 9 16.31 17.37 -27.64
N GLN A 10 15.16 18.03 -27.67
CA GLN A 10 13.99 17.77 -26.85
C GLN A 10 13.45 16.38 -27.18
N MET A 11 13.47 15.44 -26.23
CA MET A 11 12.90 14.11 -26.42
C MET A 11 11.41 14.23 -26.76
N ALA A 12 11.10 13.87 -28.01
CA ALA A 12 9.76 13.92 -28.56
C ALA A 12 8.82 13.00 -27.77
N ALA A 13 7.69 13.56 -27.34
CA ALA A 13 6.54 12.81 -26.86
C ALA A 13 6.12 11.80 -27.93
N GLY A 14 6.37 10.52 -27.66
CA GLY A 14 5.97 9.42 -28.51
C GLY A 14 4.45 9.40 -28.69
N LYS A 15 4.03 9.36 -29.96
CA LYS A 15 2.63 9.25 -30.38
C LYS A 15 1.94 8.09 -29.67
N SER A 16 0.72 8.34 -29.18
CA SER A 16 -0.15 7.36 -28.56
C SER A 16 -0.59 6.29 -29.58
N GLN A 17 0.02 5.12 -29.50
CA GLN A 17 -0.62 3.88 -29.95
C GLN A 17 -0.97 3.06 -28.70
N GLY A 18 -2.22 3.20 -28.27
CA GLY A 18 -2.84 2.30 -27.30
C GLY A 18 -3.07 0.95 -27.96
N GLY A 19 -2.70 -0.12 -27.26
CA GLY A 19 -3.12 -1.48 -27.60
C GLY A 19 -4.64 -1.59 -27.56
N ALA A 20 -5.19 -2.46 -28.40
CA ALA A 20 -6.62 -2.63 -28.61
C ALA A 20 -7.41 -2.82 -27.30
N GLY A 21 -8.40 -1.96 -27.06
CA GLY A 21 -9.56 -2.25 -26.21
C GLY A 21 -9.56 -1.77 -24.75
N VAL A 22 -8.49 -1.15 -24.24
CA VAL A 22 -8.48 -0.64 -22.86
C VAL A 22 -9.09 0.77 -22.81
N THR A 23 -10.32 0.86 -22.32
CA THR A 23 -10.99 2.14 -22.06
C THR A 23 -10.53 2.66 -20.70
N TYR A 24 -9.95 3.86 -20.64
CA TYR A 24 -9.64 4.54 -19.40
C TYR A 24 -10.77 5.50 -19.04
N LYS A 25 -11.14 5.54 -17.75
CA LYS A 25 -12.14 6.46 -17.24
C LYS A 25 -11.91 6.79 -15.76
N VAL A 26 -11.83 8.07 -15.46
CA VAL A 26 -11.75 8.62 -14.10
C VAL A 26 -12.67 9.83 -13.97
N ALA A 27 -13.36 9.94 -12.85
CA ALA A 27 -14.18 11.08 -12.48
C ALA A 27 -13.53 11.80 -11.31
N LEU A 28 -13.35 13.12 -11.43
CA LEU A 28 -12.90 14.00 -10.36
C LEU A 28 -14.07 14.86 -9.88
N PHE A 29 -14.09 15.12 -8.58
CA PHE A 29 -15.14 15.88 -7.91
C PHE A 29 -14.52 17.04 -7.14
N GLU A 30 -15.24 18.17 -7.14
CA GLU A 30 -14.82 19.40 -6.47
C GLU A 30 -14.69 19.24 -4.95
N PHE A 31 -15.62 18.51 -4.34
CA PHE A 31 -15.64 18.29 -2.89
C PHE A 31 -15.37 16.83 -2.53
N GLU A 32 -15.08 16.62 -1.25
CA GLU A 32 -14.98 15.30 -0.65
C GLU A 32 -16.30 14.51 -0.75
N ASN A 33 -16.19 13.19 -0.68
CA ASN A 33 -17.32 12.25 -0.71
C ASN A 33 -18.19 12.39 -1.97
N PHE A 34 -17.55 12.63 -3.12
CA PHE A 34 -18.14 12.62 -4.46
C PHE A 34 -19.23 13.69 -4.67
N ARG A 35 -19.01 14.89 -4.10
CA ARG A 35 -19.96 16.02 -4.18
C ARG A 35 -19.41 17.18 -5.00
N GLY A 36 -20.30 18.13 -5.30
CA GLY A 36 -19.97 19.32 -6.07
C GLY A 36 -19.88 19.02 -7.57
N LYS A 37 -19.15 19.86 -8.30
CA LYS A 37 -18.96 19.65 -9.74
C LYS A 37 -18.21 18.35 -10.01
N LYS A 38 -18.73 17.56 -10.95
CA LYS A 38 -18.12 16.32 -11.46
C LYS A 38 -17.52 16.58 -12.85
N VAL A 39 -16.28 16.14 -13.07
CA VAL A 39 -15.61 16.17 -14.38
C VAL A 39 -15.05 14.79 -14.69
N GLU A 40 -15.37 14.25 -15.86
CA GLU A 40 -14.88 12.94 -16.30
C GLU A 40 -13.75 13.08 -17.34
N PHE A 41 -12.77 12.19 -17.24
CA PHE A 41 -11.62 12.11 -18.14
C PHE A 41 -11.48 10.69 -18.69
N SER A 42 -11.27 10.60 -20.00
CA SER A 42 -10.94 9.35 -20.72
C SER A 42 -9.58 9.40 -21.42
N ALA A 43 -8.89 10.53 -21.34
CA ALA A 43 -7.57 10.77 -21.88
C ALA A 43 -6.76 11.64 -20.90
N GLU A 44 -5.49 11.86 -21.22
CA GLU A 44 -4.63 12.75 -20.43
C GLU A 44 -5.16 14.19 -20.37
N CYS A 45 -4.91 14.86 -19.24
CA CYS A 45 -5.24 16.26 -19.03
C CYS A 45 -4.06 16.94 -18.32
N LYS A 46 -3.47 17.94 -18.99
CA LYS A 46 -2.29 18.68 -18.51
C LYS A 46 -2.63 19.80 -17.53
N ASP A 47 -3.88 20.26 -17.53
CA ASP A 47 -4.37 21.29 -16.62
C ASP A 47 -5.87 21.07 -16.35
N ILE A 48 -6.18 20.55 -15.17
CA ILE A 48 -7.55 20.27 -14.75
C ILE A 48 -8.36 21.56 -14.57
N CYS A 49 -7.70 22.70 -14.32
CA CYS A 49 -8.36 23.99 -14.19
C CYS A 49 -9.05 24.42 -15.50
N GLU A 50 -8.58 23.94 -16.67
CA GLU A 50 -9.25 24.17 -17.96
C GLU A 50 -10.66 23.59 -18.02
N LYS A 51 -10.96 22.59 -17.17
CA LYS A 51 -12.30 22.02 -17.01
C LYS A 51 -13.13 22.73 -15.93
N SER A 52 -12.67 23.90 -15.47
CA SER A 52 -13.23 24.69 -14.36
C SER A 52 -13.42 23.85 -13.09
N LEU A 53 -12.40 23.05 -12.77
CA LEU A 53 -12.27 22.35 -11.49
C LEU A 53 -11.02 22.94 -10.81
N GLU A 54 -11.24 23.87 -9.89
CA GLU A 54 -10.15 24.61 -9.22
C GLU A 54 -9.44 23.77 -8.16
N LYS A 55 -10.18 22.87 -7.52
CA LYS A 55 -9.69 21.92 -6.53
C LYS A 55 -10.37 20.57 -6.69
N VAL A 56 -9.63 19.51 -6.41
CA VAL A 56 -10.13 18.13 -6.41
C VAL A 56 -10.30 17.67 -4.97
N GLY A 57 -11.53 17.40 -4.55
CA GLY A 57 -11.84 16.91 -3.21
C GLY A 57 -12.02 15.40 -3.14
N SER A 58 -12.47 14.75 -4.22
CA SER A 58 -12.58 13.29 -4.31
C SER A 58 -12.47 12.78 -5.74
N ALA A 59 -12.21 11.48 -5.91
CA ALA A 59 -12.02 10.85 -7.22
C ALA A 59 -12.65 9.45 -7.27
N ILE A 60 -13.15 9.05 -8.43
CA ILE A 60 -13.59 7.68 -8.71
C ILE A 60 -12.89 7.22 -9.98
N VAL A 61 -12.11 6.15 -9.90
CA VAL A 61 -11.49 5.51 -11.06
C VAL A 61 -12.38 4.34 -11.47
N GLU A 62 -13.10 4.51 -12.57
CA GLU A 62 -13.94 3.44 -13.14
C GLU A 62 -13.09 2.45 -13.95
N SER A 63 -12.09 2.96 -14.68
CA SER A 63 -11.17 2.16 -15.47
C SER A 63 -9.80 2.83 -15.50
N GLY A 64 -8.79 2.13 -14.99
CA GLY A 64 -7.44 2.64 -14.76
C GLY A 64 -6.37 1.60 -15.08
N PRO A 65 -5.17 1.70 -14.47
CA PRO A 65 -4.76 2.73 -13.52
C PRO A 65 -4.50 4.09 -14.18
N TRP A 66 -4.53 5.15 -13.37
CA TRP A 66 -4.13 6.50 -13.73
C TRP A 66 -2.94 6.93 -12.88
N VAL A 67 -2.13 7.85 -13.40
CA VAL A 67 -1.18 8.62 -12.60
C VAL A 67 -1.60 10.08 -12.62
N ALA A 68 -1.80 10.64 -11.43
CA ALA A 68 -2.11 12.04 -11.21
C ALA A 68 -0.91 12.77 -10.61
N PHE A 69 -0.89 14.08 -10.77
CA PHE A 69 0.25 14.92 -10.43
C PHE A 69 -0.19 16.17 -9.68
N GLU A 70 0.63 16.56 -8.72
CA GLU A 70 0.52 17.80 -7.97
C GLU A 70 0.46 19.04 -8.89
N CYS A 71 1.37 19.12 -9.86
CA CYS A 71 1.47 20.28 -10.74
C CYS A 71 0.83 20.02 -12.11
N LYS A 72 0.66 21.11 -12.87
CA LYS A 72 0.28 21.07 -14.28
C LYS A 72 1.36 20.38 -15.11
N ALA A 73 1.00 19.93 -16.31
CA ALA A 73 1.89 19.31 -17.28
C ALA A 73 2.70 18.10 -16.74
N PHE A 74 2.07 17.30 -15.86
CA PHE A 74 2.60 16.04 -15.34
C PHE A 74 3.86 16.20 -14.48
N ALA A 75 3.90 17.23 -13.63
CA ALA A 75 5.04 17.57 -12.78
C ALA A 75 4.71 17.50 -11.28
N GLY A 76 5.74 17.50 -10.44
CA GLY A 76 5.59 17.47 -8.98
C GLY A 76 5.33 16.06 -8.45
N GLU A 77 4.73 15.98 -7.26
CA GLU A 77 4.39 14.70 -6.62
C GLU A 77 3.42 13.86 -7.46
N GLN A 78 3.63 12.54 -7.46
CA GLN A 78 2.87 11.59 -8.25
C GLN A 78 1.92 10.77 -7.36
N PHE A 79 0.72 10.51 -7.86
CA PHE A 79 -0.31 9.70 -7.18
C PHE A 79 -0.81 8.62 -8.14
N VAL A 80 -0.60 7.35 -7.78
CA VAL A 80 -1.14 6.24 -8.56
C VAL A 80 -2.57 5.95 -8.12
N LEU A 81 -3.51 6.08 -9.05
CA LEU A 81 -4.93 5.89 -8.83
C LEU A 81 -5.36 4.60 -9.53
N GLU A 82 -5.52 3.54 -8.74
CA GLU A 82 -6.04 2.25 -9.18
C GLU A 82 -7.58 2.31 -9.24
N LYS A 83 -8.22 1.30 -9.83
CA LYS A 83 -9.69 1.24 -9.88
C LYS A 83 -10.26 1.27 -8.46
N GLY A 84 -11.17 2.20 -8.18
CA GLY A 84 -11.76 2.35 -6.86
C GLY A 84 -12.30 3.75 -6.59
N GLU A 85 -12.70 3.93 -5.34
CA GLU A 85 -13.28 5.16 -4.82
C GLU A 85 -12.32 5.82 -3.85
N TYR A 86 -12.09 7.12 -4.06
CA TYR A 86 -11.19 7.93 -3.26
C TYR A 86 -11.96 9.12 -2.67
N PRO A 87 -12.61 8.96 -1.51
CA PRO A 87 -13.56 9.94 -0.98
C PRO A 87 -12.91 11.23 -0.46
N ILE A 88 -11.61 11.23 -0.18
CA ILE A 88 -10.86 12.37 0.36
C ILE A 88 -9.44 12.38 -0.21
N TRP A 89 -8.76 13.54 -0.20
CA TRP A 89 -7.43 13.67 -0.80
C TRP A 89 -6.35 12.78 -0.17
N SER A 90 -6.45 12.53 1.14
CA SER A 90 -5.52 11.66 1.86
C SER A 90 -5.70 10.17 1.51
N SER A 91 -6.73 9.80 0.76
CA SER A 91 -6.92 8.43 0.28
C SER A 91 -6.07 8.09 -0.96
N TRP A 92 -5.62 9.09 -1.73
CA TRP A 92 -4.64 8.90 -2.81
C TRP A 92 -3.22 9.38 -2.48
N SER A 93 -3.08 10.27 -1.49
CA SER A 93 -1.78 10.79 -1.04
C SER A 93 -1.24 10.00 0.15
N ASN A 94 -0.11 9.32 -0.04
CA ASN A 94 0.55 8.54 1.03
C ASN A 94 1.66 9.31 1.77
N ASN A 95 1.86 10.59 1.44
CA ASN A 95 2.80 11.48 2.10
C ASN A 95 2.10 12.54 2.97
N GLN A 96 0.78 12.72 2.81
CA GLN A 96 -0.06 13.72 3.51
C GLN A 96 0.48 15.16 3.46
N SER A 97 1.42 15.45 2.55
CA SER A 97 2.05 16.76 2.43
C SER A 97 1.31 17.71 1.49
N ASN A 98 0.48 17.17 0.60
CA ASN A 98 -0.20 17.96 -0.41
C ASN A 98 -1.56 17.35 -0.80
N ASP A 99 -2.57 18.21 -0.92
CA ASP A 99 -3.93 17.91 -1.36
C ASP A 99 -4.20 18.37 -2.81
N ILE A 100 -3.21 18.97 -3.47
CA ILE A 100 -3.29 19.51 -4.82
C ILE A 100 -3.14 18.40 -5.86
N LEU A 101 -4.03 18.41 -6.86
CA LEU A 101 -4.02 17.54 -8.03
C LEU A 101 -4.39 18.40 -9.25
N LEU A 102 -3.44 18.66 -10.16
CA LEU A 102 -3.62 19.60 -11.28
C LEU A 102 -3.46 18.98 -12.67
N SER A 103 -2.90 17.78 -12.78
CA SER A 103 -2.86 17.05 -14.05
C SER A 103 -2.90 15.54 -13.84
N LEU A 104 -3.31 14.80 -14.86
CA LEU A 104 -3.40 13.34 -14.81
C LEU A 104 -3.31 12.71 -16.20
N ARG A 105 -2.83 11.48 -16.27
CA ARG A 105 -2.84 10.67 -17.51
C ARG A 105 -3.13 9.20 -17.23
N PRO A 106 -3.67 8.47 -18.22
CA PRO A 106 -3.67 7.01 -18.19
C PRO A 106 -2.26 6.47 -17.94
N LEU A 107 -2.14 5.49 -17.04
CA LEU A 107 -0.90 4.79 -16.81
C LEU A 107 -0.90 3.48 -17.62
N ARG A 108 0.09 3.34 -18.51
CA ARG A 108 0.25 2.13 -19.29
C ARG A 108 0.81 1.04 -18.39
N VAL A 109 0.17 -0.12 -18.41
CA VAL A 109 0.63 -1.32 -17.72
C VAL A 109 0.99 -2.31 -18.80
N ASP A 110 2.29 -2.47 -19.05
CA ASP A 110 2.80 -3.34 -20.10
C ASP A 110 3.35 -4.64 -19.48
N GLY A 111 3.19 -5.74 -20.22
CA GLY A 111 3.88 -7.01 -19.95
C GLY A 111 3.15 -7.99 -19.02
N ALA A 112 3.40 -9.28 -19.25
CA ALA A 112 3.01 -10.35 -18.33
C ALA A 112 4.06 -10.56 -17.22
N ASP A 113 5.30 -10.20 -17.51
CA ASP A 113 6.47 -10.31 -16.64
C ASP A 113 6.97 -8.92 -16.20
N HIS A 114 7.51 -8.86 -15.01
CA HIS A 114 8.00 -7.63 -14.39
C HIS A 114 9.46 -7.83 -14.00
N LYS A 115 10.33 -6.92 -14.47
CA LYS A 115 11.75 -6.93 -14.13
C LYS A 115 12.31 -5.53 -13.89
N LEU A 116 12.87 -5.32 -12.70
CA LEU A 116 13.44 -4.06 -12.25
C LEU A 116 14.85 -4.25 -11.71
N HIS A 117 15.78 -3.39 -12.11
CA HIS A 117 17.12 -3.29 -11.51
C HIS A 117 17.26 -1.96 -10.78
N LEU A 118 17.60 -2.03 -9.49
CA LEU A 118 17.92 -0.87 -8.67
C LEU A 118 19.44 -0.78 -8.47
N PHE A 119 19.98 0.43 -8.50
CA PHE A 119 21.41 0.69 -8.33
C PHE A 119 21.63 1.78 -7.27
N GLU A 120 22.63 1.56 -6.42
CA GLU A 120 23.00 2.47 -5.33
C GLU A 120 23.53 3.81 -5.83
N ASN A 121 24.25 3.82 -6.95
CA ASN A 121 24.86 5.02 -7.54
C ASN A 121 24.24 5.37 -8.90
N VAL A 122 24.52 6.60 -9.35
CA VAL A 122 24.09 7.09 -10.66
C VAL A 122 24.75 6.29 -11.79
N GLY A 123 24.13 6.29 -12.97
CA GLY A 123 24.68 5.64 -14.17
C GLY A 123 24.82 4.12 -14.07
N PHE A 124 23.99 3.46 -13.27
CA PHE A 124 23.93 2.00 -13.10
C PHE A 124 25.17 1.37 -12.47
N THR A 125 25.71 2.05 -11.45
CA THR A 125 26.93 1.63 -10.75
C THR A 125 26.68 1.34 -9.26
N GLY A 126 27.67 0.77 -8.57
CA GLY A 126 27.56 0.42 -7.15
C GLY A 126 26.81 -0.89 -6.91
N ARG A 127 26.24 -1.06 -5.70
CA ARG A 127 25.43 -2.23 -5.37
C ARG A 127 24.20 -2.29 -6.27
N LYS A 128 23.89 -3.49 -6.78
CA LYS A 128 22.74 -3.77 -7.63
C LYS A 128 21.76 -4.69 -6.90
N MET A 129 20.47 -4.42 -7.02
CA MET A 129 19.39 -5.34 -6.67
C MET A 129 18.52 -5.62 -7.90
N GLU A 130 18.15 -6.88 -8.09
CA GLU A 130 17.25 -7.32 -9.17
C GLU A 130 15.96 -7.85 -8.55
N ILE A 131 14.83 -7.36 -9.06
CA ILE A 131 13.49 -7.74 -8.63
C ILE A 131 12.77 -8.28 -9.86
N MET A 132 12.24 -9.49 -9.75
CA MET A 132 11.50 -10.17 -10.81
C MET A 132 10.18 -10.68 -10.27
N ASP A 133 9.08 -10.29 -10.89
CA ASP A 133 7.72 -10.78 -10.60
C ASP A 133 7.35 -10.83 -9.11
N ASP A 134 7.89 -9.91 -8.30
CA ASP A 134 7.63 -9.80 -6.87
C ASP A 134 7.45 -8.34 -6.44
N ASP A 135 6.73 -8.12 -5.34
CA ASP A 135 6.65 -6.81 -4.69
C ASP A 135 7.56 -6.81 -3.46
N VAL A 136 8.29 -5.71 -3.26
CA VAL A 136 9.27 -5.58 -2.18
C VAL A 136 8.81 -4.51 -1.20
N PRO A 137 8.16 -4.87 -0.08
CA PRO A 137 7.71 -3.91 0.93
C PRO A 137 8.88 -3.33 1.75
N SER A 138 10.08 -3.89 1.69
CA SER A 138 11.27 -3.34 2.34
C SER A 138 12.54 -3.75 1.61
N LEU A 139 13.24 -2.79 1.00
CA LEU A 139 14.54 -3.03 0.37
C LEU A 139 15.58 -3.57 1.37
N TRP A 140 15.48 -3.16 2.64
CA TRP A 140 16.33 -3.64 3.74
C TRP A 140 16.21 -5.14 3.98
N ALA A 141 15.02 -5.72 3.78
CA ALA A 141 14.79 -7.17 3.96
C ALA A 141 15.59 -8.01 2.96
N HIS A 142 16.04 -7.41 1.86
CA HIS A 142 16.87 -8.05 0.82
C HIS A 142 18.34 -7.59 0.87
N GLY A 143 18.78 -6.99 1.97
CA GLY A 143 20.18 -6.53 2.15
C GLY A 143 20.55 -5.28 1.33
N PHE A 144 19.56 -4.60 0.77
CA PHE A 144 19.73 -3.31 0.11
C PHE A 144 19.56 -2.17 1.12
N GLN A 145 19.93 -0.94 0.73
CA GLN A 145 19.81 0.24 1.58
C GLN A 145 18.63 1.11 1.13
N ASP A 146 18.43 2.25 1.77
CA ASP A 146 17.45 3.26 1.36
C ASP A 146 17.92 4.15 0.21
N ARG A 147 19.18 4.00 -0.22
CA ARG A 147 19.75 4.77 -1.33
C ARG A 147 19.59 4.06 -2.67
N VAL A 148 18.81 4.65 -3.58
CA VAL A 148 18.66 4.23 -4.98
C VAL A 148 18.87 5.46 -5.87
N ALA A 149 19.93 5.45 -6.67
CA ALA A 149 20.33 6.60 -7.48
C ALA A 149 20.21 6.40 -8.99
N SER A 150 20.06 5.16 -9.47
CA SER A 150 19.66 4.87 -10.84
C SER A 150 18.88 3.55 -10.93
N ILE A 151 18.02 3.43 -11.94
CA ILE A 151 17.07 2.32 -12.10
C ILE A 151 16.99 1.91 -13.57
N LYS A 152 16.91 0.60 -13.84
CA LYS A 152 16.48 0.08 -15.13
C LYS A 152 15.17 -0.67 -14.96
N SER A 153 14.09 -0.09 -15.48
CA SER A 153 12.80 -0.76 -15.60
C SER A 153 12.79 -1.52 -16.91
N LEU A 154 13.11 -2.82 -16.84
CA LEU A 154 13.27 -3.65 -18.02
C LEU A 154 11.92 -4.12 -18.52
N ASN A 155 11.06 -4.66 -17.65
CA ASN A 155 9.71 -5.10 -18.00
C ASN A 155 8.74 -4.70 -16.88
N GLY A 156 7.47 -4.47 -17.23
CA GLY A 156 6.45 -4.08 -16.28
C GLY A 156 6.45 -2.59 -15.93
N THR A 157 5.36 -2.15 -15.29
CA THR A 157 5.26 -0.82 -14.69
C THR A 157 5.36 -0.95 -13.17
N TRP A 158 6.16 -0.10 -12.54
CA TRP A 158 6.45 -0.17 -11.11
C TRP A 158 6.13 1.14 -10.39
N VAL A 159 5.87 1.06 -9.09
CA VAL A 159 5.80 2.22 -8.19
C VAL A 159 6.79 2.03 -7.07
N GLY A 160 7.75 2.93 -6.97
CA GLY A 160 8.64 3.01 -5.81
C GLY A 160 8.15 4.02 -4.78
N TYR A 161 8.52 3.79 -3.53
CA TYR A 161 8.10 4.55 -2.38
C TYR A 161 9.29 4.94 -1.50
N THR A 162 9.20 6.14 -0.91
CA THR A 162 10.27 6.71 -0.07
C THR A 162 10.51 5.89 1.20
N TYR A 163 9.47 5.26 1.75
CA TYR A 163 9.52 4.49 3.00
C TYR A 163 9.10 3.02 2.80
N PRO A 164 9.46 2.12 3.73
CA PRO A 164 8.98 0.74 3.73
C PRO A 164 7.45 0.67 3.83
N GLY A 165 6.88 -0.46 3.38
CA GLY A 165 5.45 -0.72 3.41
C GLY A 165 4.64 0.15 2.44
N TYR A 166 5.26 0.56 1.33
CA TYR A 166 4.66 1.37 0.26
C TYR A 166 4.22 2.76 0.72
N ARG A 167 4.97 3.42 1.61
CA ARG A 167 4.61 4.71 2.24
C ARG A 167 5.45 5.90 1.74
N GLY A 168 4.93 7.12 1.94
CA GLY A 168 5.58 8.36 1.51
C GLY A 168 5.33 8.69 0.04
N ARG A 169 6.22 9.50 -0.55
CA ARG A 169 6.12 9.90 -1.96
C ARG A 169 6.24 8.69 -2.88
N GLN A 170 5.46 8.72 -3.97
CA GLN A 170 5.39 7.68 -4.99
C GLN A 170 6.14 8.12 -6.23
N TYR A 171 6.81 7.18 -6.91
CA TYR A 171 7.50 7.41 -8.17
C TYR A 171 7.20 6.27 -9.14
N VAL A 172 6.65 6.61 -10.30
CA VAL A 172 6.32 5.63 -11.34
C VAL A 172 7.54 5.34 -12.21
N PHE A 173 7.80 4.05 -12.45
CA PHE A 173 8.80 3.58 -13.39
C PHE A 173 8.13 2.77 -14.50
N GLU A 174 7.95 3.41 -15.65
CA GLU A 174 7.58 2.75 -16.92
C GLU A 174 8.84 2.12 -17.53
N HIS A 175 8.69 1.34 -18.61
CA HIS A 175 9.83 0.74 -19.30
C HIS A 175 10.87 1.80 -19.69
N GLY A 176 12.12 1.64 -19.24
CA GLY A 176 13.16 2.61 -19.52
C GLY A 176 14.37 2.57 -18.58
N GLU A 177 15.32 3.44 -18.89
CA GLU A 177 16.57 3.63 -18.15
C GLU A 177 16.58 4.99 -17.47
N TYR A 178 16.71 4.99 -16.15
CA TYR A 178 16.77 6.19 -15.31
C TYR A 178 18.17 6.31 -14.69
N LYS A 179 19.02 7.16 -15.26
CA LYS A 179 20.44 7.26 -14.91
C LYS A 179 20.67 8.07 -13.63
N HIS A 180 19.71 8.90 -13.25
CA HIS A 180 19.77 9.77 -12.07
C HIS A 180 18.39 9.87 -11.41
N TRP A 181 18.33 10.12 -10.11
CA TRP A 181 17.06 10.20 -9.37
C TRP A 181 16.12 11.34 -9.79
N ASN A 182 16.69 12.33 -10.47
CA ASN A 182 15.92 13.42 -11.07
C ASN A 182 15.08 12.93 -12.26
N ASP A 183 15.47 11.83 -12.92
CA ASP A 183 14.79 11.31 -14.11
C ASP A 183 13.38 10.77 -13.78
N TRP A 184 13.12 10.41 -12.50
CA TRP A 184 11.80 10.01 -12.01
C TRP A 184 11.16 11.07 -11.09
N GLY A 185 11.72 12.27 -11.03
CA GLY A 185 11.16 13.39 -10.27
C GLY A 185 11.41 13.35 -8.76
N ALA A 186 12.35 12.54 -8.27
CA ALA A 186 12.74 12.59 -6.86
C ALA A 186 13.74 13.71 -6.58
N ALA A 187 13.64 14.34 -5.40
CA ALA A 187 14.63 15.34 -4.95
C ALA A 187 15.88 14.70 -4.33
N LEU A 188 15.72 13.51 -3.75
CA LEU A 188 16.78 12.74 -3.09
C LEU A 188 16.74 11.30 -3.61
N PRO A 189 17.87 10.58 -3.64
CA PRO A 189 17.94 9.17 -4.05
C PRO A 189 17.41 8.23 -2.95
N GLN A 190 16.27 8.55 -2.34
CA GLN A 190 15.69 7.76 -1.26
C GLN A 190 14.54 6.90 -1.77
N LEU A 191 14.69 5.59 -1.66
CA LEU A 191 13.67 4.60 -2.00
C LEU A 191 13.80 3.40 -1.07
N GLN A 192 12.70 2.90 -0.51
CA GLN A 192 12.73 1.84 0.50
C GLN A 192 11.70 0.73 0.29
N SER A 193 10.75 0.92 -0.61
CA SER A 193 9.89 -0.17 -1.08
C SER A 193 9.47 0.07 -2.52
N VAL A 194 9.10 -1.01 -3.20
CA VAL A 194 8.67 -0.98 -4.59
C VAL A 194 7.66 -2.09 -4.84
N ARG A 195 6.63 -1.80 -5.63
CA ARG A 195 5.63 -2.80 -6.03
C ARG A 195 5.33 -2.68 -7.51
N ARG A 196 4.78 -3.72 -8.08
CA ARG A 196 4.25 -3.71 -9.44
C ARG A 196 2.95 -2.92 -9.49
N VAL A 197 2.74 -2.15 -10.54
CA VAL A 197 1.42 -1.63 -10.89
C VAL A 197 0.65 -2.77 -11.51
N ARG A 198 -0.50 -3.11 -10.93
CA ARG A 198 -1.35 -4.17 -11.44
C ARG A 198 -2.67 -3.58 -11.88
N ASP A 199 -3.07 -3.93 -13.10
CA ASP A 199 -4.46 -3.75 -13.51
C ASP A 199 -5.29 -4.95 -13.03
N MET A 200 -6.53 -4.69 -12.59
CA MET A 200 -7.53 -5.71 -12.26
C MET A 200 -7.84 -6.65 -13.43
N GLN A 201 -7.52 -6.26 -14.66
CA GLN A 201 -7.67 -7.13 -15.84
C GLN A 201 -6.77 -8.36 -15.80
N TRP A 202 -5.59 -8.29 -15.13
CA TRP A 202 -4.60 -9.38 -15.11
C TRP A 202 -4.29 -9.92 -13.71
N HIS A 203 -4.51 -9.14 -12.65
CA HIS A 203 -4.22 -9.57 -11.28
C HIS A 203 -5.43 -9.44 -10.36
N LYS A 204 -6.15 -10.55 -10.14
CA LYS A 204 -7.34 -10.62 -9.27
C LYS A 204 -7.04 -10.68 -7.77
N GLN A 205 -5.78 -10.87 -7.37
CA GLN A 205 -5.37 -10.94 -5.95
C GLN A 205 -4.60 -9.68 -5.53
N GLY A 206 -5.05 -9.06 -4.44
CA GLY A 206 -4.40 -7.89 -3.81
C GLY A 206 -5.04 -6.53 -4.09
N CYS A 207 -6.10 -6.46 -4.91
CA CYS A 207 -6.86 -5.22 -5.12
C CYS A 207 -7.92 -5.05 -4.03
N PHE A 208 -8.12 -3.81 -3.55
CA PHE A 208 -9.26 -3.45 -2.70
C PHE A 208 -10.55 -3.65 -3.52
N THR A 209 -11.20 -4.79 -3.36
CA THR A 209 -12.57 -4.94 -3.85
C THR A 209 -13.47 -4.15 -2.91
N ALA A 210 -13.88 -2.95 -3.30
CA ALA A 210 -15.10 -2.38 -2.76
C ALA A 210 -16.21 -3.39 -3.09
N SER A 211 -16.65 -4.14 -2.10
CA SER A 211 -17.80 -5.03 -2.24
C SER A 211 -18.98 -4.15 -2.65
N SER A 212 -19.41 -4.26 -3.91
CA SER A 212 -20.70 -3.72 -4.34
C SER A 212 -21.88 -4.49 -3.76
N ASP A 213 -21.63 -5.46 -2.87
CA ASP A 213 -22.67 -6.10 -2.10
C ASP A 213 -23.18 -5.12 -1.04
N PRO A 214 -24.47 -4.74 -1.08
CA PRO A 214 -25.06 -4.05 0.05
C PRO A 214 -24.81 -4.91 1.29
N ALA A 215 -24.32 -4.27 2.36
CA ALA A 215 -24.07 -4.93 3.63
C ALA A 215 -25.24 -5.88 3.94
N PRO A 216 -24.99 -7.17 4.26
CA PRO A 216 -26.06 -8.06 4.64
C PRO A 216 -26.88 -7.38 5.72
N ALA A 217 -28.19 -7.27 5.51
CA ALA A 217 -29.09 -6.73 6.52
C ALA A 217 -28.75 -7.40 7.87
N PRO A 218 -28.64 -6.65 8.98
CA PRO A 218 -28.29 -7.22 10.26
C PRO A 218 -29.21 -8.41 10.51
N GLN A 219 -28.62 -9.61 10.58
CA GLN A 219 -29.38 -10.82 10.86
C GLN A 219 -30.16 -10.56 12.16
N PRO A 220 -31.45 -10.94 12.24
CA PRO A 220 -32.20 -10.86 13.48
C PRO A 220 -31.36 -11.53 14.57
N GLN A 221 -31.01 -10.78 15.62
CA GLN A 221 -30.31 -11.36 16.76
C GLN A 221 -31.09 -12.60 17.20
N PRO A 222 -30.44 -13.75 17.41
CA PRO A 222 -31.09 -14.90 18.02
C PRO A 222 -31.76 -14.42 19.30
N GLN A 223 -33.07 -14.62 19.43
CA GLN A 223 -33.78 -14.29 20.66
C GLN A 223 -33.01 -14.90 21.84
N PRO A 224 -32.81 -14.17 22.94
CA PRO A 224 -32.21 -14.72 24.14
C PRO A 224 -32.96 -15.99 24.50
N LYS A 225 -32.26 -17.12 24.54
CA LYS A 225 -32.83 -18.39 24.98
C LYS A 225 -33.45 -18.15 26.36
N PRO A 226 -34.71 -18.55 26.62
CA PRO A 226 -35.31 -18.41 27.93
C PRO A 226 -34.36 -19.02 28.97
N ASN A 227 -34.03 -18.24 30.00
CA ASN A 227 -33.10 -18.67 31.03
C ASN A 227 -33.65 -19.98 31.63
N PRO A 228 -32.85 -21.05 31.76
CA PRO A 228 -33.28 -22.23 32.50
C PRO A 228 -33.71 -21.78 33.91
N GLY A 229 -34.90 -22.18 34.33
CA GLY A 229 -35.38 -21.89 35.68
C GLY A 229 -34.39 -22.37 36.74
N PRO A 230 -34.43 -21.81 37.97
CA PRO A 230 -33.46 -22.15 39.01
C PRO A 230 -33.38 -23.65 39.23
N ALA A 231 -32.15 -24.18 39.32
CA ALA A 231 -31.92 -25.58 39.65
C ALA A 231 -32.54 -25.91 41.02
N PRO A 232 -33.11 -27.10 41.23
CA PRO A 232 -33.57 -27.54 42.54
C PRO A 232 -32.42 -27.46 43.55
N ALA A 233 -32.70 -26.98 44.76
CA ALA A 233 -31.70 -26.91 45.82
C ALA A 233 -31.11 -28.30 46.11
N PRO A 234 -29.79 -28.43 46.31
CA PRO A 234 -29.17 -29.70 46.65
C PRO A 234 -29.72 -30.22 47.99
N ALA A 235 -29.95 -31.54 48.05
CA ALA A 235 -30.38 -32.21 49.27
C ALA A 235 -29.35 -31.98 50.41
N PRO A 236 -29.80 -31.77 51.66
CA PRO A 236 -28.89 -31.58 52.78
C PRO A 236 -27.96 -32.79 52.95
N ALA A 237 -26.68 -32.51 53.19
CA ALA A 237 -25.66 -33.53 53.38
C ALA A 237 -25.95 -34.42 54.62
N PRO A 238 -25.64 -35.73 54.58
CA PRO A 238 -25.70 -36.58 55.75
C PRO A 238 -24.78 -36.04 56.87
N ALA A 239 -25.23 -36.13 58.12
CA ALA A 239 -24.43 -35.72 59.27
C ALA A 239 -23.10 -36.52 59.34
N PRO A 240 -21.97 -35.89 59.66
CA PRO A 240 -20.68 -36.58 59.77
C PRO A 240 -20.70 -37.61 60.91
N ALA A 241 -20.08 -38.77 60.65
CA ALA A 241 -19.90 -39.82 61.63
C ALA A 241 -18.99 -39.35 62.79
N PRO A 242 -19.23 -39.82 64.04
CA PRO A 242 -18.39 -39.47 65.18
C PRO A 242 -16.93 -39.91 64.97
N ALA A 243 -15.98 -39.06 65.36
CA ALA A 243 -14.55 -39.27 65.17
C ALA A 243 -14.03 -40.50 65.96
N PRO A 244 -13.12 -41.30 65.39
CA PRO A 244 -12.47 -42.39 66.11
C PRO A 244 -11.58 -41.87 67.25
N ALA A 245 -11.54 -42.63 68.34
CA ALA A 245 -10.74 -42.29 69.52
C ALA A 245 -9.23 -42.22 69.20
N PRO A 246 -8.46 -41.31 69.83
CA PRO A 246 -7.04 -41.16 69.57
C PRO A 246 -6.24 -42.41 69.97
N ALA A 247 -5.30 -42.79 69.10
CA ALA A 247 -4.36 -43.88 69.34
C ALA A 247 -3.35 -43.53 70.45
N PRO A 248 -2.89 -44.49 71.26
CA PRO A 248 -1.90 -44.26 72.31
C PRO A 248 -0.54 -43.84 71.72
N PRO A 249 0.25 -43.01 72.45
CA PRO A 249 1.52 -42.50 71.97
C PRO A 249 2.58 -43.61 71.81
N PRO A 250 3.50 -43.48 70.84
CA PRO A 250 4.61 -44.41 70.67
C PRO A 250 5.64 -44.29 71.80
N PRO A 251 6.36 -45.39 72.13
CA PRO A 251 7.41 -45.37 73.14
C PRO A 251 8.62 -44.54 72.71
N ALA A 252 9.27 -43.89 73.68
CA ALA A 252 10.39 -42.97 73.48
C ALA A 252 11.65 -43.67 72.93
N PRO A 253 12.46 -42.98 72.09
CA PRO A 253 13.73 -43.50 71.60
C PRO A 253 14.81 -43.54 72.71
N PRO A 254 15.75 -44.50 72.66
CA PRO A 254 16.85 -44.58 73.62
C PRO A 254 17.86 -43.45 73.43
N ALA A 255 18.37 -42.92 74.55
CA ALA A 255 19.39 -41.89 74.61
C ALA A 255 20.75 -42.44 74.13
N ALA A 256 21.31 -41.85 73.07
CA ALA A 256 22.71 -42.03 72.71
C ALA A 256 23.54 -40.91 73.37
N ALA A 257 24.35 -41.31 74.35
CA ALA A 257 25.37 -40.49 74.96
C ALA A 257 26.70 -40.60 74.19
N ALA A 258 27.43 -39.48 74.21
CA ALA A 258 28.89 -39.35 74.18
C ALA A 258 29.64 -39.56 72.84
N GLY A 259 30.55 -38.60 72.58
CA GLY A 259 31.54 -38.59 71.51
C GLY A 259 32.12 -37.18 71.32
N THR A 260 32.79 -36.63 72.34
CA THR A 260 34.24 -36.30 72.34
C THR A 260 34.69 -35.22 71.36
N SER A 261 35.03 -34.05 71.89
CA SER A 261 36.37 -33.46 71.80
C SER A 261 36.68 -32.73 73.10
#